data_AF-A0A382WUH7-F1
#
_entry.id   AF-A0A382WUH7-F1
#
_cell.length_a   1.000
_cell.length_b   1.000
_cell.length_c   1.000
_cell.angle_alpha   90.00
_cell.angle_beta   90.00
_cell.angle_gamma   90.00
#
_symmetry.space_group_name_H-M   'P 1'
#
loop_
_entity.id
_entity.type
_entity.pdbx_description
1 polymer ?
#
loop_
_entity_poly.entity_id
_entity_poly.type
_entity_poly.pdbx_seq_one_letter_code
_entity_poly.pdbx_strand_id
1 'polypeptide(L)' 'MYNQKSTMTVRYEINPPKISDDGQGIRRVLFERIKDISSTCNGIHLTDSVLGVPRVSPFEIAEQIREYDK' A
#
# COMPACT_ATOMS: atom_id res chain seq x y z
N MET A 1 -12.06 -6.46 35.84
CA MET A 1 -11.80 -6.73 34.41
C MET A 1 -11.70 -5.40 33.72
N TYR A 2 -10.49 -4.95 33.35
CA TYR A 2 -10.32 -3.68 32.65
C TYR A 2 -10.93 -3.79 31.26
N ASN A 3 -11.91 -2.95 30.95
CA ASN A 3 -12.39 -2.72 29.60
C ASN A 3 -11.18 -2.19 28.80
N GLN A 4 -10.49 -3.05 28.04
CA GLN A 4 -9.59 -2.59 27.00
C GLN A 4 -10.46 -1.82 26.01
N LYS A 5 -10.34 -0.49 26.05
CA LYS A 5 -10.94 0.40 25.05
C LYS A 5 -10.37 -0.07 23.70
N SER A 6 -11.21 -0.67 22.86
CA SER A 6 -10.81 -1.05 21.50
C SER A 6 -10.29 0.22 20.83
N THR A 7 -8.99 0.26 20.54
CA THR A 7 -8.41 1.33 19.76
C THR A 7 -8.93 1.17 18.34
N MET A 8 -9.55 2.23 17.81
CA MET A 8 -10.06 2.23 16.44
C MET A 8 -8.94 1.83 15.49
N THR A 9 -9.17 0.80 14.68
CA THR A 9 -8.23 0.36 13.66
C THR A 9 -8.58 1.04 12.33
N VAL A 10 -7.64 1.79 11.77
CA VAL A 10 -7.75 2.40 10.44
C VAL A 10 -6.86 1.63 9.48
N ARG A 11 -7.41 1.14 8.37
CA ARG A 11 -6.66 0.52 7.29
C ARG A 11 -6.96 1.23 5.99
N TYR A 12 -5.93 1.54 5.22
CA TYR A 12 -6.08 2.07 3.87
C TYR A 12 -5.99 0.94 2.85
N GLU A 13 -6.75 1.06 1.77
CA GLU A 13 -6.62 0.19 0.62
C GLU A 13 -5.98 0.96 -0.52
N ILE A 14 -5.05 0.33 -1.22
CA ILE A 14 -4.36 0.92 -2.35
C ILE A 14 -4.28 -0.07 -3.51
N ASN A 15 -4.55 0.44 -4.70
CA ASN A 15 -4.43 -0.32 -5.94
C ASN A 15 -3.00 -0.18 -6.48
N PRO A 16 -2.33 -1.28 -6.87
CA PRO A 16 -1.05 -1.18 -7.54
C PRO A 16 -1.14 -0.41 -8.86
N PRO A 17 -0.03 0.16 -9.35
CA PRO A 17 0.01 0.84 -10.64
C PRO A 17 -0.42 -0.08 -11.78
N LYS A 18 -0.98 0.48 -12.85
CA LYS A 18 -1.17 -0.28 -14.08
C LYS A 18 0.19 -0.63 -14.67
N ILE A 19 0.31 -1.79 -15.29
CA ILE A 19 1.57 -2.18 -15.98
C ILE A 19 1.92 -1.15 -17.07
N SER A 20 0.93 -0.58 -17.75
CA SER A 20 1.12 0.45 -18.79
C SER A 20 1.74 1.75 -18.29
N ASP A 21 1.57 2.05 -17.00
CA ASP A 21 1.99 3.31 -16.39
C ASP A 21 3.29 3.12 -15.61
N ASP A 22 3.76 1.87 -15.52
CA ASP A 22 4.90 1.51 -14.72
C ASP A 22 6.21 2.10 -15.28
N GLY A 23 7.08 2.57 -14.39
CA GLY A 23 8.32 3.27 -14.76
C GLY A 23 8.21 4.78 -15.04
N GLN A 24 7.00 5.35 -15.18
CA GLN A 24 6.79 6.81 -15.37
C GLN A 24 6.93 7.62 -14.06
N GLY A 25 7.82 7.22 -13.16
CA GLY A 25 7.90 7.78 -11.80
C GLY A 25 6.70 7.43 -10.90
N ILE A 26 5.72 6.68 -11.40
CA ILE A 26 4.49 6.34 -10.67
C ILE A 26 4.78 5.52 -9.42
N ARG A 27 5.79 4.63 -9.45
CA ARG A 27 6.24 3.86 -8.28
C ARG A 27 6.77 4.76 -7.18
N ARG A 28 7.54 5.81 -7.53
CA ARG A 28 8.02 6.79 -6.54
C ARG A 28 6.87 7.49 -5.85
N VAL A 29 5.89 7.97 -6.62
CA VAL A 29 4.68 8.61 -6.06
C VAL A 29 3.89 7.65 -5.16
N LEU A 30 3.80 6.37 -5.55
CA LEU A 30 3.17 5.33 -4.73
C LEU A 30 3.89 5.17 -3.38
N PHE A 31 5.21 5.04 -3.39
CA PHE A 31 6.00 4.84 -2.17
C PHE A 31 6.00 6.07 -1.27
N GLU A 32 6.07 7.28 -1.82
CA GLU A 32 5.91 8.53 -1.07
C GLU A 32 4.55 8.56 -0.34
N ARG A 33 3.45 8.21 -1.01
CA ARG A 33 2.11 8.14 -0.39
C ARG A 33 2.02 7.07 0.69
N ILE A 34 2.60 5.90 0.46
CA ILE A 34 2.64 4.82 1.45
C ILE A 34 3.40 5.27 2.69
N LYS A 35 4.54 5.92 2.52
CA LYS A 35 5.33 6.47 3.62
C LYS A 35 4.54 7.50 4.43
N ASP A 36 3.91 8.45 3.75
CA ASP A 36 3.14 9.51 4.41
C ASP A 36 1.98 8.93 5.24
N ILE A 37 1.21 8.00 4.66
CA ILE A 37 0.01 7.45 5.32
C ILE A 37 0.31 6.42 6.39
N SER A 38 1.47 5.74 6.33
CA SER A 38 1.86 4.69 7.30
C SER A 38 1.89 5.19 8.73
N SER A 39 2.21 6.48 8.95
CA SER A 39 2.20 7.09 10.28
C SER A 39 0.80 7.30 10.89
N THR A 40 -0.25 7.20 10.07
CA THR A 40 -1.64 7.54 10.45
C THR A 40 -2.60 6.35 10.42
N CYS A 41 -2.12 5.16 10.06
CA CYS A 41 -2.94 3.96 9.95
C CYS A 41 -2.29 2.73 10.58
N ASN A 42 -3.09 1.69 10.81
CA ASN A 42 -2.63 0.43 11.38
C ASN A 42 -2.22 -0.58 10.31
N GLY A 43 -2.39 -0.25 9.04
CA GLY A 43 -2.01 -1.12 7.93
C GLY A 43 -2.53 -0.63 6.58
N ILE A 44 -1.92 -1.16 5.53
CA ILE A 44 -2.25 -0.86 4.14
C ILE A 44 -2.53 -2.20 3.44
N HIS A 45 -3.69 -2.31 2.80
CA HIS A 45 -4.09 -3.43 1.97
C HIS A 45 -3.76 -3.12 0.51
N LEU A 46 -2.87 -3.92 -0.09
CA LEU A 46 -2.58 -3.89 -1.52
C LEU A 46 -3.55 -4.82 -2.24
N THR A 47 -4.33 -4.30 -3.18
CA THR A 47 -5.24 -5.13 -3.98
C THR A 47 -4.48 -5.94 -5.04
N ASP A 48 -4.98 -7.12 -5.35
CA ASP A 48 -4.37 -7.99 -6.37
C ASP A 48 -4.79 -7.60 -7.79
N SER A 49 -6.05 -7.18 -7.97
CA SER A 49 -6.61 -6.82 -9.28
C SER A 49 -7.68 -5.74 -9.17
N VAL A 50 -7.82 -4.94 -10.24
CA VAL A 50 -8.86 -3.91 -10.36
C VAL A 50 -9.63 -4.13 -11.65
N LEU A 51 -10.76 -4.83 -11.56
CA LEU A 51 -11.70 -5.06 -12.67
C LEU A 51 -11.04 -5.68 -13.92
N GLY A 52 -10.03 -6.55 -13.74
CA GLY A 52 -9.32 -7.21 -14.84
C GLY A 52 -8.30 -6.33 -15.57
N VAL A 53 -8.06 -5.10 -15.11
CA VAL A 53 -6.98 -4.25 -15.63
C VAL A 53 -5.63 -4.79 -15.12
N PRO A 54 -4.66 -5.13 -16.01
CA PRO A 54 -3.35 -5.62 -15.57
C PRO A 54 -2.61 -4.59 -14.71
N ARG A 55 -2.19 -5.02 -13.52
CA ARG A 55 -1.46 -4.22 -12.53
C ARG A 55 -0.10 -4.82 -12.24
N VAL A 56 0.81 -3.98 -11.74
CA VAL A 56 2.06 -4.45 -11.13
C VAL A 56 1.69 -5.40 -9.98
N SER A 57 2.44 -6.50 -9.84
CA SER A 57 2.17 -7.51 -8.81
C SER A 57 2.20 -6.87 -7.42
N PRO A 58 1.18 -7.10 -6.56
CA PRO A 58 1.20 -6.59 -5.19
C PRO A 58 2.38 -7.16 -4.37
N PHE A 59 2.85 -8.37 -4.70
CA PHE A 59 4.03 -8.96 -4.05
C PHE A 59 5.31 -8.19 -4.38
N GLU A 60 5.46 -7.75 -5.63
CA GLU A 60 6.59 -6.95 -6.06
C GLU A 60 6.59 -5.57 -5.37
N ILE A 61 5.43 -4.92 -5.29
CA ILE A 61 5.28 -3.67 -4.53
C ILE A 61 5.60 -3.89 -3.04
N ALA A 62 5.09 -4.96 -2.44
CA ALA A 62 5.34 -5.27 -1.03
C ALA A 62 6.82 -5.57 -0.73
N GLU A 63 7.52 -6.22 -1.65
CA GLU A 63 8.97 -6.45 -1.57
C GLU A 63 9.73 -5.13 -1.57
N GLN A 64 9.43 -4.25 -2.53
CA GLN A 64 10.07 -2.94 -2.64
C GLN A 64 9.80 -2.04 -1.43
N ILE A 65 8.60 -2.09 -0.82
CA ILE A 65 8.31 -1.36 0.43
C ILE A 65 9.24 -1.82 1.55
N ARG A 66 9.46 -3.14 1.69
CA ARG A 66 10.36 -3.69 2.73
C ARG A 66 11.82 -3.31 2.52
N GLU A 67 12.23 -3.08 1.28
CA GLU A 67 13.57 -2.60 0.96
C GLU A 67 13.72 -1.10 1.20
N TYR A 68 12.68 -0.31 0.90
CA TYR A 68 12.68 1.15 1.06
C TYR A 68 12.60 1.61 2.53
N ASP A 69 12.12 0.74 3.43
CA ASP A 69 12.02 0.99 4.88
C ASP A 69 13.30 0.59 5.65
N LYS A 70 14.31 0.01 4.97
CA LYS A 70 15.64 -0.26 5.53
C LYS A 70 16.59 0.93 5.34
#